data_AF-A0A9E0EFN8-F1
#
_entry.id   AF-A0A9E0EFN8-F1
#
_cell.length_a   1.000
_cell.length_b   1.000
_cell.length_c   1.000
_cell.angle_alpha   90.00
_cell.angle_beta   90.00
_cell.angle_gamma   90.00
#
_symmetry.space_group_name_H-M   'P 1'
#
loop_
_entity.id
_entity.type
_entity.pdbx_description
1 polymer ?
#
loop_
_entity_poly.entity_id
_entity_poly.type
_entity_poly.pdbx_seq_one_letter_code
_entity_poly.pdbx_strand_id
1 'polypeptide(L)'
;KDPDSGYVIVIEEINRGNPAQIFGEMLTLLEADKRTPKDALELTYKRTEDERVFIPANLYVIGTMNLADRSIALVDLALRRRFAFIDLEPVFGEPWHEYVRTVCGVEREILLEIEKRLNALNGSISADPGLGPQFRVGHSYVTPPFGKPIDDGWEWFRQVVNSEIGPLLDEYWFDNPEKSREMKELLLKEL
;
A
#
# COMPACT_ATOMS: atom_id res chain seq x y z
N LYS A 1 29.98 -10.52 -13.23
CA LYS A 1 29.08 -9.45 -12.72
C LYS A 1 28.55 -8.72 -13.94
N ASP A 2 27.27 -8.37 -13.95
CA ASP A 2 26.58 -7.70 -15.06
C ASP A 2 26.24 -6.26 -14.61
N PRO A 3 27.09 -5.27 -14.95
CA PRO A 3 26.93 -3.90 -14.50
C PRO A 3 25.94 -3.08 -15.36
N ASP A 4 25.64 -3.55 -16.57
CA ASP A 4 24.84 -2.82 -17.55
C ASP A 4 23.34 -3.07 -17.35
N SER A 5 22.97 -4.18 -16.71
CA SER A 5 21.59 -4.47 -16.31
C SER A 5 21.23 -3.83 -14.98
N GLY A 6 20.04 -3.24 -14.89
CA GLY A 6 19.44 -2.81 -13.63
C GLY A 6 18.90 -4.00 -12.84
N TYR A 7 19.15 -4.03 -11.53
CA TYR A 7 18.63 -5.02 -10.59
C TYR A 7 17.68 -4.34 -9.61
N VAL A 8 16.57 -4.98 -9.27
CA VAL A 8 15.59 -4.44 -8.32
C VAL A 8 15.37 -5.43 -7.20
N ILE A 9 15.38 -4.94 -5.96
CA ILE A 9 14.88 -5.66 -4.79
C ILE A 9 13.61 -4.97 -4.33
N VAL A 10 12.53 -5.75 -4.20
CA VAL A 10 11.26 -5.31 -3.64
C VAL A 10 11.16 -5.85 -2.21
N ILE A 11 10.94 -4.96 -1.25
CA ILE A 11 10.75 -5.29 0.16
C ILE A 11 9.32 -4.92 0.53
N GLU A 12 8.48 -5.94 0.68
CA GLU A 12 7.09 -5.76 1.12
C GLU A 12 7.04 -5.41 2.62
N GLU A 13 6.15 -4.49 2.99
CA GLU A 13 5.91 -4.08 4.39
C GLU A 13 7.22 -3.75 5.14
N ILE A 14 8.05 -2.89 4.55
CA ILE A 14 9.40 -2.57 5.05
C ILE A 14 9.40 -2.08 6.51
N ASN A 15 8.28 -1.54 6.97
CA ASN A 15 8.07 -0.95 8.28
C ASN A 15 7.59 -1.95 9.37
N ARG A 16 7.33 -3.21 9.02
CA ARG A 16 6.88 -4.26 9.95
C ARG A 16 7.99 -4.77 10.87
N GLY A 17 9.25 -4.48 10.57
CA GLY A 17 10.40 -4.65 11.46
C GLY A 17 11.09 -3.32 11.73
N ASN A 18 12.18 -3.31 12.50
CA ASN A 18 13.02 -2.13 12.65
C ASN A 18 13.99 -2.03 11.45
N PRO A 19 13.75 -1.14 10.46
CA PRO A 19 14.53 -1.16 9.24
C PRO A 19 15.97 -0.72 9.50
N ALA A 20 16.18 0.19 10.46
CA ALA A 20 17.53 0.64 10.82
C ALA A 20 18.39 -0.50 11.38
N GLN A 21 17.80 -1.40 12.19
CA GLN A 21 18.50 -2.59 12.69
C GLN A 21 18.72 -3.63 11.59
N ILE A 22 17.74 -3.83 10.71
CA ILE A 22 17.84 -4.81 9.61
C ILE A 22 18.90 -4.40 8.60
N PHE A 23 18.90 -3.14 8.16
CA PHE A 23 19.91 -2.64 7.22
C PHE A 23 21.26 -2.44 7.90
N GLY A 24 21.28 -2.06 9.18
CA GLY A 24 22.51 -1.83 9.94
C GLY A 24 23.49 -0.92 9.17
N GLU A 25 24.70 -1.43 8.96
CA GLU A 25 25.78 -0.73 8.24
C GLU A 25 25.43 -0.47 6.76
N MET A 26 24.63 -1.34 6.14
CA MET A 26 24.22 -1.20 4.74
C MET A 26 23.30 0.00 4.50
N LEU A 27 22.69 0.55 5.55
CA LEU A 27 21.82 1.72 5.45
C LEU A 27 22.58 2.90 4.82
N THR A 28 23.84 3.12 5.21
CA THR A 28 24.68 4.18 4.64
C THR A 28 24.95 3.96 3.15
N LEU A 29 25.13 2.70 2.74
CA LEU A 29 25.43 2.33 1.35
C LEU A 29 24.20 2.42 0.43
N LEU A 30 22.99 2.60 0.97
CA LEU A 30 21.79 2.86 0.15
C LEU A 30 21.81 4.25 -0.47
N GLU A 31 22.58 5.19 0.06
CA GLU A 31 22.75 6.52 -0.54
C GLU A 31 23.41 6.41 -1.92
N ALA A 32 22.85 7.08 -2.92
CA ALA A 32 23.25 6.90 -4.31
C ALA A 32 24.73 7.26 -4.56
N ASP A 33 25.28 8.22 -3.83
CA ASP A 33 26.67 8.67 -3.90
C ASP A 33 27.65 7.80 -3.09
N LYS A 34 27.17 6.83 -2.31
CA LYS A 34 27.98 5.92 -1.47
C LYS A 34 28.09 4.50 -2.02
N ARG A 35 27.75 4.30 -3.29
CA ARG A 35 27.70 3.01 -3.97
C ARG A 35 28.96 2.69 -4.76
N THR A 36 30.12 3.01 -4.18
CA THR A 36 31.42 2.83 -4.83
C THR A 36 32.35 1.94 -4.01
N PRO A 37 33.35 1.29 -4.63
CA PRO A 37 34.37 0.54 -3.89
C PRO A 37 35.12 1.37 -2.82
N LYS A 38 35.17 2.70 -2.96
CA LYS A 38 35.86 3.58 -2.01
C LYS A 38 35.08 3.72 -0.69
N ASP A 39 33.75 3.66 -0.77
CA ASP A 39 32.83 3.77 0.37
C ASP A 39 32.53 2.40 1.02
N ALA A 40 33.13 1.32 0.52
CA ALA A 40 32.86 -0.04 0.99
C ALA A 40 33.07 -0.19 2.51
N LEU A 41 32.16 -0.89 3.19
CA LEU A 41 32.22 -1.06 4.64
C LEU A 41 32.71 -2.46 5.00
N GLU A 42 33.39 -2.58 6.14
CA GLU A 42 33.64 -3.87 6.77
C GLU A 42 32.37 -4.27 7.53
N LEU A 43 31.89 -5.49 7.32
CA LEU A 43 30.68 -5.99 7.97
C LEU A 43 31.03 -6.68 9.29
N THR A 44 30.09 -6.66 10.24
CA THR A 44 30.23 -7.36 11.54
C THR A 44 30.61 -8.85 11.40
N TYR A 45 30.06 -9.53 10.38
CA TYR A 45 30.32 -10.96 10.13
C TYR A 45 31.09 -11.17 8.82
N LYS A 46 32.32 -10.66 8.77
CA LYS A 46 33.22 -10.86 7.61
C LYS A 46 33.67 -12.31 7.46
N ARG A 47 33.78 -12.77 6.22
CA ARG A 47 34.28 -14.12 5.86
C ARG A 47 35.79 -14.16 5.75
N THR A 48 36.42 -13.04 5.43
CA THR A 48 37.87 -12.87 5.37
C THR A 48 38.28 -11.57 6.05
N GLU A 49 39.54 -11.49 6.51
CA GLU A 49 40.04 -10.35 7.28
C GLU A 49 39.94 -9.01 6.53
N ASP A 50 40.18 -9.03 5.20
CA ASP A 50 40.13 -7.87 4.32
C ASP A 50 38.79 -7.69 3.56
N GLU A 51 37.73 -8.41 3.93
CA GLU A 51 36.44 -8.31 3.21
C GLU A 51 35.77 -6.96 3.45
N ARG A 52 35.55 -6.20 2.36
CA ARG A 52 34.72 -5.00 2.36
C ARG A 52 33.61 -5.12 1.34
N VAL A 53 32.43 -4.63 1.69
CA VAL A 53 31.20 -4.75 0.89
C VAL A 53 30.69 -3.35 0.54
N PHE A 54 30.24 -3.18 -0.71
CA PHE A 54 29.52 -1.99 -1.16
C PHE A 54 28.30 -2.40 -1.97
N ILE A 55 27.29 -1.54 -2.03
CA ILE A 55 26.11 -1.75 -2.87
C ILE A 55 26.43 -1.29 -4.31
N PRO A 56 26.17 -2.12 -5.34
CA PRO A 56 26.32 -1.71 -6.74
C PRO A 56 25.38 -0.55 -7.13
N ALA A 57 25.85 0.35 -7.99
CA ALA A 57 25.05 1.49 -8.47
C ALA A 57 23.81 1.06 -9.27
N ASN A 58 23.85 -0.10 -9.93
CA ASN A 58 22.76 -0.66 -10.71
C ASN A 58 21.70 -1.40 -9.87
N LEU A 59 21.79 -1.38 -8.53
CA LEU A 59 20.76 -1.94 -7.64
C LEU A 59 19.72 -0.88 -7.24
N TYR A 60 18.45 -1.17 -7.43
CA TYR A 60 17.33 -0.35 -6.95
C TYR A 60 16.62 -1.08 -5.81
N VAL A 61 16.22 -0.34 -4.79
CA VAL A 61 15.47 -0.88 -3.65
C VAL A 61 14.12 -0.17 -3.61
N ILE A 62 13.05 -0.93 -3.73
CA ILE A 62 11.67 -0.47 -3.65
C ILE A 62 11.07 -1.08 -2.38
N GLY A 63 10.62 -0.25 -1.46
CA GLY A 63 9.91 -0.69 -0.25
C GLY A 63 8.43 -0.35 -0.36
N THR A 64 7.55 -1.29 -0.05
CA THR A 64 6.12 -0.99 0.18
C THR A 64 5.91 -0.74 1.66
N MET A 65 4.98 0.16 1.99
CA MET A 65 4.72 0.59 3.35
C MET A 65 3.22 0.77 3.55
N ASN A 66 2.62 0.01 4.47
CA ASN A 66 1.26 0.27 4.89
C ASN A 66 1.26 1.38 5.95
N LEU A 67 0.50 2.45 5.72
CA LEU A 67 0.41 3.60 6.62
C LEU A 67 -0.72 3.46 7.67
N ALA A 68 -1.68 2.57 7.44
CA ALA A 68 -2.85 2.40 8.32
C ALA A 68 -2.55 1.53 9.55
N ASP A 69 -1.53 0.67 9.48
CA ASP A 69 -1.21 -0.25 10.56
C ASP A 69 -0.48 0.48 11.71
N ARG A 70 -1.14 0.50 12.88
CA ARG A 70 -0.68 1.20 14.09
C ARG A 70 0.38 0.41 14.87
N SER A 71 0.65 -0.85 14.50
CA SER A 71 1.63 -1.73 15.16
C SER A 71 3.07 -1.53 14.68
N ILE A 72 3.26 -0.60 13.74
CA ILE A 72 4.48 -0.41 12.97
C ILE A 72 5.52 0.44 13.72
N ALA A 73 6.80 0.08 13.58
CA ALA A 73 7.90 0.92 14.03
C ALA A 73 7.94 2.26 13.25
N LEU A 74 7.97 3.38 13.98
CA LEU A 74 8.16 4.71 13.38
C LEU A 74 9.40 4.70 12.48
N VAL A 75 9.21 5.12 11.22
CA VAL A 75 10.30 5.23 10.27
C VAL A 75 11.24 6.33 10.75
N ASP A 76 12.42 5.94 11.23
CA ASP A 76 13.43 6.86 11.73
C ASP A 76 13.91 7.82 10.61
N LEU A 77 14.32 9.02 11.03
CA LEU A 77 14.86 10.08 10.18
C LEU A 77 16.08 9.62 9.38
N ALA A 78 16.84 8.65 9.88
CA ALA A 78 17.93 8.02 9.16
C ALA A 78 17.46 7.24 7.93
N LEU A 79 16.37 6.49 8.03
CA LEU A 79 15.79 5.77 6.88
C LEU A 79 15.15 6.77 5.92
N ARG A 80 14.41 7.76 6.46
CA ARG A 80 13.70 8.76 5.63
C ARG A 80 14.60 9.51 4.66
N ARG A 81 15.84 9.82 5.04
CA ARG A 81 16.80 10.54 4.18
C ARG A 81 17.33 9.74 2.98
N ARG A 82 17.11 8.43 2.95
CA ARG A 82 17.72 7.48 2.01
C ARG A 82 16.74 6.88 1.02
N PHE A 83 15.45 7.09 1.27
CA PHE A 83 14.36 6.68 0.40
C PHE A 83 13.64 7.92 -0.13
N ALA A 84 13.27 7.88 -1.40
CA ALA A 84 12.23 8.76 -1.92
C ALA A 84 10.88 8.19 -1.49
N PHE A 85 10.06 8.99 -0.81
CA PHE A 85 8.71 8.61 -0.39
C PHE A 85 7.73 9.03 -1.47
N ILE A 86 6.96 8.05 -1.96
CA ILE A 86 5.92 8.25 -2.97
C ILE A 86 4.63 7.75 -2.35
N ASP A 87 3.73 8.66 -2.02
CA ASP A 87 2.42 8.31 -1.50
C ASP A 87 1.54 7.82 -2.65
N LEU A 88 0.88 6.68 -2.42
CA LEU A 88 -0.09 6.11 -3.35
C LEU A 88 -1.49 6.28 -2.76
N GLU A 89 -2.42 6.70 -3.61
CA GLU A 89 -3.81 6.92 -3.23
C GLU A 89 -4.73 5.90 -3.91
N PRO A 90 -5.86 5.53 -3.27
CA PRO A 90 -6.88 4.76 -3.95
C PRO A 90 -7.52 5.59 -5.07
N VAL A 91 -7.47 5.06 -6.29
CA VAL A 91 -8.08 5.67 -7.48
C VAL A 91 -9.06 4.68 -8.10
N PHE A 92 -10.29 5.13 -8.30
CA PHE A 92 -11.40 4.36 -8.86
C PHE A 92 -11.79 4.89 -10.25
N GLY A 93 -10.81 5.17 -11.10
CA GLY A 93 -11.04 5.84 -12.39
C GLY A 93 -11.18 4.89 -13.58
N GLU A 94 -11.07 5.45 -14.79
CA GLU A 94 -11.22 4.72 -16.06
C GLU A 94 -10.38 3.44 -16.18
N PRO A 95 -9.12 3.36 -15.69
CA PRO A 95 -8.38 2.09 -15.72
C PRO A 95 -9.04 0.97 -14.90
N TRP A 96 -9.63 1.32 -13.75
CA TRP A 96 -10.36 0.37 -12.91
C TRP A 96 -11.69 0.00 -13.58
N HIS A 97 -12.42 0.99 -14.11
CA HIS A 97 -13.66 0.73 -14.88
C HIS A 97 -13.44 -0.25 -16.02
N GLU A 98 -12.43 0.00 -16.85
CA GLU A 98 -12.17 -0.82 -18.02
C GLU A 98 -11.77 -2.24 -17.62
N TYR A 99 -10.93 -2.39 -16.60
CA TYR A 99 -10.56 -3.71 -16.08
C TYR A 99 -11.79 -4.49 -15.59
N VAL A 100 -12.58 -3.94 -14.67
CA VAL A 100 -13.71 -4.67 -14.08
C VAL A 100 -14.81 -4.93 -15.12
N ARG A 101 -15.04 -4.00 -16.04
CA ARG A 101 -16.01 -4.18 -17.14
C ARG A 101 -15.59 -5.28 -18.11
N THR A 102 -14.34 -5.25 -18.58
CA THR A 102 -13.87 -6.18 -19.62
C THR A 102 -13.53 -7.57 -19.09
N VAL A 103 -12.96 -7.64 -17.89
CA VAL A 103 -12.47 -8.90 -17.29
C VAL A 103 -13.55 -9.56 -16.45
N CYS A 104 -14.38 -8.78 -15.75
CA CYS A 104 -15.36 -9.30 -14.79
C CYS A 104 -16.81 -9.15 -15.25
N GLY A 105 -17.09 -8.36 -16.31
CA GLY A 105 -18.43 -8.25 -16.90
C GLY A 105 -19.39 -7.30 -16.18
N VAL A 106 -18.91 -6.46 -15.26
CA VAL A 106 -19.78 -5.51 -14.53
C VAL A 106 -20.11 -4.30 -15.40
N GLU A 107 -21.38 -3.89 -15.40
CA GLU A 107 -21.87 -2.73 -16.16
C GLU A 107 -21.22 -1.42 -15.69
N ARG A 108 -20.95 -0.51 -16.64
CA ARG A 108 -20.21 0.73 -16.36
C ARG A 108 -20.99 1.65 -15.43
N GLU A 109 -22.31 1.67 -15.56
CA GLU A 109 -23.23 2.45 -14.73
C GLU A 109 -23.13 2.05 -13.26
N ILE A 110 -23.00 0.75 -12.97
CA ILE A 110 -22.78 0.23 -11.62
C ILE A 110 -21.42 0.67 -11.10
N LEU A 111 -20.37 0.54 -11.92
CA LEU A 111 -19.01 0.92 -11.52
C LEU A 111 -18.88 2.41 -11.18
N LEU A 112 -19.51 3.29 -11.96
CA LEU A 112 -19.53 4.74 -11.69
C LEU A 112 -20.21 5.07 -10.36
N GLU A 113 -21.28 4.36 -10.01
CA GLU A 113 -21.97 4.58 -8.75
C GLU A 113 -21.18 3.98 -7.56
N ILE A 114 -20.50 2.84 -7.75
CA ILE A 114 -19.53 2.31 -6.76
C ILE A 114 -18.39 3.29 -6.52
N GLU A 115 -17.76 3.82 -7.58
CA GLU A 115 -16.70 4.84 -7.50
C GLU A 115 -17.18 6.03 -6.66
N LYS A 116 -18.35 6.57 -6.98
CA LYS A 116 -18.92 7.73 -6.28
C LYS A 116 -19.15 7.44 -4.79
N ARG A 117 -19.66 6.27 -4.44
CA ARG A 117 -19.90 5.86 -3.04
C ARG A 117 -18.59 5.69 -2.27
N LEU A 118 -17.59 5.05 -2.86
CA LEU A 118 -16.28 4.86 -2.24
C LEU A 118 -15.52 6.17 -2.10
N ASN A 119 -15.61 7.08 -3.07
CA ASN A 119 -15.03 8.41 -2.97
C ASN A 119 -15.69 9.23 -1.86
N ALA A 120 -17.02 9.15 -1.70
CA ALA A 120 -17.73 9.80 -0.60
C ALA A 120 -17.35 9.22 0.77
N LEU A 121 -17.24 7.90 0.88
CA LEU A 121 -16.72 7.21 2.07
C LEU A 121 -15.29 7.68 2.39
N ASN A 122 -14.40 7.67 1.41
CA ASN A 122 -13.01 8.08 1.57
C ASN A 122 -12.86 9.55 1.93
N GLY A 123 -13.76 10.42 1.44
CA GLY A 123 -13.85 11.81 1.89
C GLY A 123 -14.20 11.92 3.37
N SER A 124 -15.16 11.10 3.84
CA SER A 124 -15.56 11.05 5.25
C SER A 124 -14.45 10.51 6.16
N ILE A 125 -13.76 9.45 5.74
CA ILE A 125 -12.60 8.88 6.45
C ILE A 125 -11.46 9.92 6.54
N SER A 126 -11.17 10.61 5.44
CA SER A 126 -10.07 11.59 5.40
C SER A 126 -10.33 12.82 6.26
N ALA A 127 -11.59 13.21 6.41
CA ALA A 127 -12.00 14.34 7.24
C ALA A 127 -12.12 13.98 8.74
N ASP A 128 -12.12 12.70 9.10
CA ASP A 128 -12.26 12.25 10.47
C ASP A 128 -10.96 12.49 11.28
N PRO A 129 -11.03 13.20 12.42
CA PRO A 129 -9.85 13.49 13.25
C PRO A 129 -9.15 12.25 13.84
N GLY A 130 -9.86 11.13 14.00
CA GLY A 130 -9.33 9.88 14.56
C GLY A 130 -8.70 8.96 13.51
N LEU A 131 -8.89 9.25 12.22
CA LEU A 131 -8.40 8.47 11.09
C LEU A 131 -7.42 9.30 10.24
N GLY A 132 -7.92 9.95 9.20
CA GLY A 132 -7.14 10.67 8.19
C GLY A 132 -7.01 9.92 6.85
N PRO A 133 -6.36 10.54 5.84
CA PRO A 133 -6.34 10.05 4.46
C PRO A 133 -5.62 8.70 4.27
N GLN A 134 -4.77 8.31 5.22
CA GLN A 134 -4.05 7.03 5.23
C GLN A 134 -4.94 5.82 5.53
N PHE A 135 -6.16 6.05 6.04
CA PHE A 135 -7.16 5.00 6.30
C PHE A 135 -8.17 4.85 5.14
N ARG A 136 -8.00 5.57 4.03
CA ARG A 136 -8.92 5.43 2.88
C ARG A 136 -8.97 3.99 2.39
N VAL A 137 -10.18 3.54 2.06
CA VAL A 137 -10.46 2.22 1.52
C VAL A 137 -9.89 2.10 0.10
N GLY A 138 -9.08 1.05 -0.09
CA GLY A 138 -8.41 0.71 -1.35
C GLY A 138 -9.35 0.13 -2.41
N HIS A 139 -8.94 0.24 -3.67
CA HIS A 139 -9.66 -0.40 -4.79
C HIS A 139 -9.56 -1.92 -4.80
N SER A 140 -8.65 -2.52 -4.02
CA SER A 140 -8.52 -3.98 -3.90
C SER A 140 -9.81 -4.66 -3.47
N TYR A 141 -10.58 -4.08 -2.54
CA TYR A 141 -11.86 -4.63 -2.09
C TYR A 141 -12.88 -4.77 -3.23
N VAL A 142 -12.87 -3.84 -4.18
CA VAL A 142 -13.80 -3.80 -5.32
C VAL A 142 -13.09 -4.11 -6.64
N THR A 143 -11.98 -4.85 -6.58
CA THR A 143 -11.32 -5.41 -7.77
C THR A 143 -11.38 -6.92 -7.67
N PRO A 144 -12.30 -7.59 -8.41
CA PRO A 144 -12.42 -9.03 -8.34
C PRO A 144 -11.12 -9.75 -8.75
N PRO A 145 -10.88 -10.97 -8.22
CA PRO A 145 -9.78 -11.81 -8.68
C PRO A 145 -9.83 -12.04 -10.18
N PHE A 146 -8.66 -12.12 -10.80
CA PHE A 146 -8.51 -12.29 -12.24
C PHE A 146 -9.33 -13.50 -12.76
N GLY A 147 -10.10 -13.28 -13.82
CA GLY A 147 -10.86 -14.32 -14.51
C GLY A 147 -12.12 -14.79 -13.78
N LYS A 148 -12.57 -14.10 -12.73
CA LYS A 148 -13.84 -14.38 -12.05
C LYS A 148 -14.95 -13.45 -12.61
N PRO A 149 -15.87 -13.96 -13.46
CA PRO A 149 -17.00 -13.17 -13.91
C PRO A 149 -17.94 -12.89 -12.73
N ILE A 150 -18.62 -11.75 -12.81
CA ILE A 150 -19.62 -11.31 -11.85
C ILE A 150 -20.97 -11.26 -12.58
N ASP A 151 -21.90 -12.11 -12.14
CA ASP A 151 -23.21 -12.22 -12.76
C ASP A 151 -24.12 -11.04 -12.41
N ASP A 152 -24.07 -10.60 -11.14
CA ASP A 152 -24.81 -9.44 -10.63
C ASP A 152 -23.85 -8.50 -9.89
N GLY A 153 -23.58 -7.35 -10.50
CA GLY A 153 -22.67 -6.35 -9.98
C GLY A 153 -23.11 -5.76 -8.63
N TRP A 154 -24.42 -5.62 -8.39
CA TRP A 154 -24.93 -5.05 -7.15
C TRP A 154 -24.96 -6.06 -6.02
N GLU A 155 -25.32 -7.30 -6.29
CA GLU A 155 -25.19 -8.37 -5.29
C GLU A 155 -23.73 -8.61 -4.91
N TRP A 156 -22.81 -8.60 -5.88
CA TRP A 156 -21.38 -8.66 -5.59
C TRP A 156 -20.93 -7.51 -4.70
N PHE A 157 -21.27 -6.27 -5.04
CA PHE A 157 -20.88 -5.12 -4.24
C PHE A 157 -21.50 -5.16 -2.83
N ARG A 158 -22.77 -5.58 -2.70
CA ARG A 158 -23.44 -5.79 -1.41
C ARG A 158 -22.69 -6.82 -0.56
N GLN A 159 -22.23 -7.91 -1.16
CA GLN A 159 -21.42 -8.93 -0.47
C GLN A 159 -20.10 -8.33 0.02
N VAL A 160 -19.33 -7.67 -0.85
CA VAL A 160 -18.06 -7.01 -0.48
C VAL A 160 -18.26 -6.03 0.68
N VAL A 161 -19.31 -5.21 0.63
CA VAL A 161 -19.62 -4.25 1.68
C VAL A 161 -19.94 -4.98 3.00
N ASN A 162 -20.71 -6.05 2.97
CA ASN A 162 -21.10 -6.75 4.20
C ASN A 162 -19.99 -7.62 4.80
N SER A 163 -19.17 -8.25 3.97
CA SER A 163 -18.15 -9.21 4.44
C SER A 163 -16.79 -8.58 4.73
N GLU A 164 -16.45 -7.45 4.11
CA GLU A 164 -15.09 -6.89 4.16
C GLU A 164 -15.08 -5.42 4.58
N ILE A 165 -15.72 -4.54 3.81
CA ILE A 165 -15.67 -3.09 4.10
C ILE A 165 -16.43 -2.79 5.40
N GLY A 166 -17.60 -3.38 5.60
CA GLY A 166 -18.44 -3.14 6.77
C GLY A 166 -17.73 -3.45 8.10
N PRO A 167 -17.15 -4.64 8.28
CA PRO A 167 -16.32 -4.95 9.45
C PRO A 167 -15.14 -3.97 9.63
N LEU A 168 -14.47 -3.57 8.55
CA LEU A 168 -13.42 -2.55 8.61
C LEU A 168 -13.93 -1.21 9.15
N LEU A 169 -15.13 -0.78 8.74
CA LEU A 169 -15.74 0.45 9.25
C LEU A 169 -16.11 0.34 10.74
N ASP A 170 -16.47 -0.86 11.22
CA ASP A 170 -16.69 -1.09 12.65
C ASP A 170 -15.39 -0.97 13.45
N GLU A 171 -14.25 -1.39 12.89
CA GLU A 171 -12.94 -1.20 13.50
C GLU A 171 -12.52 0.27 13.51
N TYR A 172 -12.75 0.99 12.41
CA TYR A 172 -12.41 2.41 12.28
C TYR A 172 -13.20 3.29 13.24
N TRP A 173 -14.49 3.02 13.38
CA TRP A 173 -15.39 3.75 14.28
C TRP A 173 -15.88 2.87 15.43
N PHE A 174 -14.98 2.13 16.07
CA PHE A 174 -15.30 1.27 17.21
C PHE A 174 -16.02 2.03 18.34
N ASP A 175 -15.54 3.25 18.64
CA ASP A 175 -16.14 4.13 19.64
C ASP A 175 -17.34 4.95 19.10
N ASN A 176 -17.66 4.85 17.80
CA ASN A 176 -18.78 5.55 17.17
C ASN A 176 -19.58 4.63 16.21
N PRO A 177 -20.36 3.67 16.75
CA PRO A 177 -21.11 2.71 15.94
C PRO A 177 -22.15 3.35 15.02
N GLU A 178 -22.69 4.51 15.39
CA GLU A 178 -23.63 5.25 14.55
C GLU A 178 -22.96 5.74 13.26
N LYS A 179 -21.72 6.23 13.35
CA LYS A 179 -20.95 6.64 12.18
C LYS A 179 -20.62 5.46 11.27
N SER A 180 -20.21 4.32 11.84
CA SER A 180 -20.01 3.08 11.08
C SER A 180 -21.28 2.71 10.30
N ARG A 181 -22.44 2.69 10.98
CA ARG A 181 -23.73 2.37 10.33
C ARG A 181 -24.07 3.36 9.21
N GLU A 182 -23.95 4.66 9.45
CA GLU A 182 -24.19 5.70 8.43
C GLU A 182 -23.34 5.47 7.17
N MET A 183 -22.07 5.12 7.35
CA MET A 183 -21.16 4.87 6.24
C MET A 183 -21.46 3.55 5.51
N LYS A 184 -21.93 2.52 6.19
CA LYS A 184 -22.43 1.30 5.54
C LYS A 184 -23.70 1.56 4.74
N GLU A 185 -24.63 2.33 5.29
CA GLU A 185 -25.85 2.75 4.60
C GLU A 185 -25.54 3.61 3.37
N LEU A 186 -24.53 4.49 3.44
CA LEU A 186 -24.04 5.25 2.29
C LEU A 186 -23.61 4.34 1.13
N LEU A 187 -22.94 3.23 1.43
CA LEU A 187 -22.51 2.25 0.42
C LEU A 187 -23.66 1.41 -0.11
N LEU A 188 -24.64 1.06 0.72
CA LEU A 188 -25.74 0.16 0.36
C LEU A 188 -27.02 0.88 -0.08
N LYS A 189 -27.03 2.20 -0.10
CA LYS A 189 -28.21 2.99 -0.42
C LYS A 189 -28.85 2.53 -1.74
N GLU A 190 -30.16 2.30 -1.71
CA GLU A 190 -30.96 1.90 -2.90
C GLU A 190 -30.55 0.55 -3.53
N LEU A 191 -29.84 -0.30 -2.80
CA LEU A 191 -29.56 -1.70 -3.14
C LEU A 191 -30.46 -2.65 -2.36
#